data_AF-A0A1E5VY78-F1
#
_entry.id   AF-A0A1E5VY78-F1
#
_cell.length_a   1.000
_cell.length_b   1.000
_cell.length_c   1.000
_cell.angle_alpha   90.00
_cell.angle_beta   90.00
_cell.angle_gamma   90.00
#
_symmetry.space_group_name_H-M   'P 1'
#
loop_
_entity.id
_entity.type
_entity.pdbx_description
1 polymer ?
#
loop_
_entity_poly.entity_id
_entity_poly.type
_entity_poly.pdbx_seq_one_letter_code
_entity_poly.pdbx_strand_id
1 'polypeptide(L)'
;LISFFAATGQRKESFWTRIHASYHKKKASGHPTRTQKSLSGRWDFIKDQVSKFAGHLHLVRLEHRSGEGPDDEIAEAIRRYNDLEKRPFAVPHCWALLKDEPKWWELENAKAGTAACEEQPHADDVSGSNEVASRAQKRPMGRDSAKESRKRASSSSCSQSDEYVSKMSDMCLQRTIFWSEANGEMNQRLDTLVELEREKTEIQRNKVASLQKQVMLEESREEERILAMNLDTLNPLLHGVIERKQKAIYAHYCRDE
;
A
#
# COMPACT_ATOMS: atom_id res chain seq x y z
N LEU A 1 7.89 9.69 -6.97
CA LEU A 1 7.85 11.12 -6.56
C LEU A 1 8.74 11.34 -5.33
N ILE A 2 8.57 10.50 -4.30
CA ILE A 2 9.26 10.53 -3.01
C ILE A 2 10.79 10.46 -3.13
N SER A 3 11.32 9.67 -4.09
CA SER A 3 12.75 9.48 -4.32
C SER A 3 13.55 10.80 -4.49
N PHE A 4 12.89 11.89 -4.92
CA PHE A 4 13.51 13.20 -5.13
C PHE A 4 13.46 14.14 -3.91
N PHE A 5 12.72 13.82 -2.84
CA PHE A 5 12.51 14.75 -1.71
C PHE A 5 13.72 14.91 -0.77
N ALA A 6 14.66 13.97 -0.79
CA ALA A 6 15.86 13.98 0.06
C ALA A 6 17.14 14.32 -0.71
N ALA A 7 17.07 15.24 -1.68
CA ALA A 7 18.26 15.82 -2.32
C ALA A 7 18.66 17.11 -1.59
N THR A 8 19.60 16.98 -0.66
CA THR A 8 20.23 18.07 0.10
C THR A 8 20.58 19.27 -0.79
N GLY A 9 20.16 20.47 -0.38
CA GLY A 9 20.58 21.74 -0.97
C GLY A 9 19.94 22.18 -2.30
N GLN A 10 19.00 21.43 -2.91
CA GLN A 10 18.38 21.89 -4.16
C GLN A 10 17.38 23.04 -3.94
N ARG A 11 17.52 24.14 -4.70
CA ARG A 11 16.54 25.24 -4.71
C ARG A 11 15.15 24.69 -5.07
N LYS A 12 14.10 25.05 -4.32
CA LYS A 12 12.72 24.56 -4.49
C LYS A 12 12.22 24.58 -5.95
N GLU A 13 12.66 25.58 -6.72
CA GLU A 13 12.33 25.76 -8.14
C GLU A 13 12.98 24.75 -9.09
N SER A 14 14.24 24.36 -8.86
CA SER A 14 14.92 23.35 -9.70
C SER A 14 14.35 21.96 -9.48
N PHE A 15 13.93 21.64 -8.26
CA PHE A 15 13.14 20.45 -7.95
C PHE A 15 11.83 20.42 -8.77
N TRP A 16 10.99 21.44 -8.68
CA TRP A 16 9.71 21.46 -9.40
C TRP A 16 9.86 21.47 -10.91
N THR A 17 10.96 22.04 -11.43
CA THR A 17 11.33 21.96 -12.85
C THR A 17 11.58 20.51 -13.29
N ARG A 18 12.35 19.73 -12.52
CA ARG A 18 12.59 18.29 -12.79
C ARG A 18 11.30 17.47 -12.73
N ILE A 19 10.46 17.70 -11.73
CA ILE A 19 9.17 17.01 -11.58
C ILE A 19 8.23 17.35 -12.75
N HIS A 20 8.16 18.63 -13.15
CA HIS A 20 7.35 19.08 -14.27
C HIS A 20 7.80 18.49 -15.61
N ALA A 21 9.10 18.44 -15.88
CA ALA A 21 9.65 17.78 -17.07
C ALA A 21 9.33 16.27 -17.07
N SER A 22 9.50 15.59 -15.92
CA SER A 22 9.19 14.16 -15.79
C SER A 22 7.70 13.86 -15.96
N TYR A 23 6.82 14.72 -15.44
CA TYR A 23 5.37 14.63 -15.66
C TYR A 23 5.05 14.68 -17.15
N HIS A 24 5.51 15.69 -17.87
CA HIS A 24 5.21 15.81 -19.31
C HIS A 24 5.79 14.68 -20.16
N LYS A 25 6.94 14.10 -19.78
CA LYS A 25 7.51 12.91 -20.44
C LYS A 25 6.72 11.62 -20.19
N LYS A 26 6.10 11.46 -19.01
CA LYS A 26 5.40 10.21 -18.60
C LYS A 26 3.87 10.30 -18.73
N LYS A 27 3.34 11.47 -19.07
CA LYS A 27 1.91 11.73 -19.19
C LYS A 27 1.34 11.02 -20.43
N ALA A 28 0.31 10.19 -20.25
CA ALA A 28 -0.41 9.56 -21.35
C ALA A 28 -1.09 10.59 -22.27
N SER A 29 -1.40 10.18 -23.51
CA SER A 29 -2.21 10.99 -24.44
C SER A 29 -3.56 11.37 -23.81
N GLY A 30 -4.08 12.54 -24.18
CA GLY A 30 -5.34 13.09 -23.64
C GLY A 30 -5.25 13.75 -22.25
N HIS A 31 -4.21 13.49 -21.45
CA HIS A 31 -4.08 14.16 -20.14
C HIS A 31 -3.66 15.64 -20.30
N PRO A 32 -4.16 16.56 -19.45
CA PRO A 32 -3.90 18.00 -19.57
C PRO A 32 -2.45 18.37 -19.25
N THR A 33 -1.93 19.38 -19.93
CA THR A 33 -0.69 20.09 -19.57
C THR A 33 -0.88 20.76 -18.20
N ARG A 34 0.14 20.71 -17.33
CA ARG A 34 0.07 21.25 -15.96
C ARG A 34 1.21 22.22 -15.72
N THR A 35 0.97 23.34 -15.05
CA THR A 35 2.06 24.25 -14.63
C THR A 35 2.82 23.68 -13.43
N GLN A 36 4.06 24.12 -13.21
CA GLN A 36 4.82 23.76 -11.99
C GLN A 36 4.02 24.05 -10.70
N LYS A 37 3.39 25.23 -10.63
CA LYS A 37 2.54 25.67 -9.51
C LYS A 37 1.31 24.76 -9.30
N SER A 38 0.74 24.21 -10.38
CA SER A 38 -0.37 23.24 -10.30
C SER A 38 0.10 21.90 -9.73
N LEU A 39 1.28 21.41 -10.15
CA LEU A 39 1.86 20.18 -9.63
C LEU A 39 2.27 20.32 -8.16
N SER A 40 2.89 21.45 -7.78
CA SER A 40 3.28 21.71 -6.39
C SER A 40 2.06 21.84 -5.47
N GLY A 41 1.04 22.60 -5.88
CA GLY A 41 -0.21 22.72 -5.12
C GLY A 41 -0.96 21.40 -4.97
N ARG A 42 -0.96 20.54 -6.00
CA ARG A 42 -1.56 19.20 -5.90
C ARG A 42 -0.76 18.29 -4.95
N TRP A 43 0.56 18.37 -4.96
CA TRP A 43 1.39 17.64 -4.00
C TRP A 43 1.16 18.10 -2.56
N ASP A 44 1.13 19.41 -2.31
CA ASP A 44 0.88 19.95 -0.97
C ASP A 44 -0.52 19.55 -0.46
N PHE A 45 -1.53 19.51 -1.34
CA PHE A 45 -2.86 18.96 -1.03
C PHE A 45 -2.84 17.46 -0.67
N ILE A 46 -2.16 16.62 -1.47
CA ILE A 46 -2.02 15.18 -1.19
C ILE A 46 -1.33 15.00 0.17
N LYS A 47 -0.26 15.74 0.42
CA LYS A 47 0.55 15.65 1.63
C LYS A 47 -0.22 16.05 2.90
N ASP A 48 -1.06 17.10 2.84
CA ASP A 48 -1.93 17.50 3.96
C ASP A 48 -2.93 16.39 4.29
N GLN A 49 -3.69 15.94 3.28
CA GLN A 49 -4.71 14.90 3.47
C GLN A 49 -4.12 13.59 3.99
N VAL A 50 -2.97 13.16 3.45
CA VAL A 50 -2.36 11.88 3.83
C VAL A 50 -1.76 11.93 5.23
N SER A 51 -1.08 13.01 5.64
CA SER A 51 -0.58 13.13 7.03
C SER A 51 -1.71 13.15 8.06
N LYS A 52 -2.81 13.85 7.76
CA LYS A 52 -3.99 13.87 8.63
C LYS A 52 -4.63 12.49 8.73
N PHE A 53 -4.80 11.80 7.59
CA PHE A 53 -5.31 10.44 7.57
C PHE A 53 -4.44 9.47 8.38
N ALA A 54 -3.11 9.57 8.28
CA ALA A 54 -2.19 8.78 9.10
C ALA A 54 -2.41 9.03 10.62
N GLY A 55 -2.65 10.28 11.03
CA GLY A 55 -3.04 10.62 12.40
C GLY A 55 -4.35 9.99 12.86
N HIS A 56 -5.41 10.07 12.03
CA HIS A 56 -6.70 9.43 12.35
C HIS A 56 -6.58 7.90 12.42
N LEU A 57 -5.84 7.27 11.52
CA LEU A 57 -5.56 5.82 11.54
C LEU A 57 -4.73 5.41 12.77
N HIS A 58 -3.80 6.24 13.21
CA HIS A 58 -3.06 6.00 14.45
C HIS A 58 -3.97 6.01 15.68
N LEU A 59 -4.92 6.96 15.76
CA LEU A 59 -5.91 6.99 16.85
C LEU A 59 -6.83 5.76 16.84
N VAL A 60 -7.32 5.33 15.66
CA VAL A 60 -8.11 4.08 15.52
C VAL A 60 -7.34 2.88 16.06
N ARG A 61 -6.05 2.77 15.73
CA ARG A 61 -5.18 1.68 16.22
C ARG A 61 -4.98 1.73 17.73
N LEU A 62 -4.75 2.91 18.31
CA LEU A 62 -4.56 3.07 19.76
C LEU A 62 -5.81 2.67 20.57
N GLU A 63 -7.00 2.78 19.99
CA GLU A 63 -8.26 2.42 20.64
C GLU A 63 -8.55 0.90 20.68
N HIS A 64 -7.65 0.07 20.13
CA HIS A 64 -7.58 -1.39 20.29
C HIS A 64 -8.93 -2.12 20.38
N ARG A 65 -9.69 -2.16 19.28
CA ARG A 65 -10.85 -3.07 19.16
C ARG A 65 -10.38 -4.46 18.78
N SER A 66 -10.48 -5.39 19.73
CA SER A 66 -10.12 -6.80 19.50
C SER A 66 -11.07 -7.43 18.46
N GLY A 67 -10.57 -7.72 17.27
CA GLY A 67 -11.29 -8.41 16.20
C GLY A 67 -11.46 -7.64 14.88
N GLU A 68 -11.09 -6.36 14.81
CA GLU A 68 -11.11 -5.59 13.56
C GLU A 68 -9.85 -5.88 12.71
N GLY A 69 -10.02 -6.05 11.40
CA GLY A 69 -8.92 -6.27 10.46
C GLY A 69 -8.28 -4.97 9.94
N PRO A 70 -7.14 -5.03 9.25
CA PRO A 70 -6.47 -3.84 8.71
C PRO A 70 -7.34 -2.99 7.76
N ASP A 71 -8.27 -3.62 7.04
CA ASP A 71 -9.21 -2.92 6.16
C ASP A 71 -10.34 -2.23 6.96
N ASP A 72 -10.76 -2.80 8.08
CA ASP A 72 -11.73 -2.20 9.01
C ASP A 72 -11.12 -0.96 9.70
N GLU A 73 -9.86 -1.06 10.15
CA GLU A 73 -9.10 0.09 10.68
C GLU A 73 -9.06 1.25 9.67
N ILE A 74 -8.80 0.94 8.40
CA ILE A 74 -8.75 1.93 7.31
C ILE A 74 -10.13 2.53 7.05
N ALA A 75 -11.19 1.72 7.01
CA ALA A 75 -12.55 2.20 6.82
C ALA A 75 -13.01 3.14 7.95
N GLU A 76 -12.77 2.76 9.21
CA GLU A 76 -13.06 3.57 10.39
C GLU A 76 -12.23 4.86 10.41
N ALA A 77 -10.95 4.81 10.01
CA ALA A 77 -10.11 6.00 9.89
C ALA A 77 -10.60 6.97 8.80
N ILE A 78 -11.08 6.46 7.66
CA ILE A 78 -11.70 7.29 6.60
C ILE A 78 -12.98 7.94 7.12
N ARG A 79 -13.82 7.19 7.84
CA ARG A 79 -15.05 7.71 8.44
C ARG A 79 -14.75 8.86 9.41
N ARG A 80 -13.86 8.65 10.38
CA ARG A 80 -13.43 9.69 11.34
C ARG A 80 -12.82 10.91 10.68
N TYR A 81 -11.98 10.71 9.67
CA TYR A 81 -11.43 11.80 8.88
C TYR A 81 -12.57 12.64 8.27
N ASN A 82 -13.55 12.01 7.65
CA ASN A 82 -14.66 12.70 6.98
C ASN A 82 -15.58 13.44 7.97
N ASP A 83 -15.75 12.92 9.18
CA ASP A 83 -16.56 13.54 10.25
C ASP A 83 -15.86 14.76 10.87
N LEU A 84 -14.53 14.78 10.92
CA LEU A 84 -13.72 15.79 11.64
C LEU A 84 -13.05 16.83 10.73
N GLU A 85 -12.69 16.48 9.51
CA GLU A 85 -11.98 17.37 8.57
C GLU A 85 -12.94 18.17 7.67
N LYS A 86 -12.56 19.41 7.35
CA LYS A 86 -13.36 20.34 6.54
C LYS A 86 -13.56 19.91 5.07
N ARG A 87 -12.95 18.81 4.65
CA ARG A 87 -13.01 18.25 3.29
C ARG A 87 -12.86 16.74 3.41
N PRO A 88 -13.66 15.92 2.70
CA PRO A 88 -13.55 14.47 2.77
C PRO A 88 -12.19 13.97 2.25
N PHE A 89 -11.82 12.76 2.65
CA PHE A 89 -10.58 12.11 2.24
C PHE A 89 -10.65 11.68 0.77
N ALA A 90 -9.88 12.35 -0.07
CA ALA A 90 -9.99 12.27 -1.53
C ALA A 90 -8.81 11.55 -2.21
N VAL A 91 -7.92 10.93 -1.43
CA VAL A 91 -6.64 10.38 -1.91
C VAL A 91 -6.19 9.04 -1.29
N PRO A 92 -7.08 8.04 -1.06
CA PRO A 92 -6.69 6.75 -0.47
C PRO A 92 -5.60 6.02 -1.28
N HIS A 93 -5.70 6.06 -2.62
CA HIS A 93 -4.67 5.54 -3.53
C HIS A 93 -3.29 6.21 -3.34
N CYS A 94 -3.22 7.46 -2.88
CA CYS A 94 -1.95 8.10 -2.57
C CYS A 94 -1.39 7.61 -1.23
N TRP A 95 -2.23 7.44 -0.20
CA TRP A 95 -1.80 6.85 1.07
C TRP A 95 -1.19 5.45 0.87
N ALA A 96 -1.86 4.59 0.11
CA ALA A 96 -1.37 3.23 -0.18
C ALA A 96 0.03 3.20 -0.84
N LEU A 97 0.39 4.25 -1.61
CA LEU A 97 1.70 4.42 -2.25
C LEU A 97 2.73 5.16 -1.37
N LEU A 98 2.32 5.78 -0.27
CA LEU A 98 3.17 6.61 0.60
C LEU A 98 3.50 5.92 1.94
N LYS A 99 2.61 5.07 2.45
CA LYS A 99 2.68 4.51 3.81
C LYS A 99 3.92 3.68 4.12
N ASP A 100 4.51 3.00 3.13
CA ASP A 100 5.67 2.12 3.33
C ASP A 100 6.99 2.78 2.92
N GLU A 101 6.97 4.03 2.46
CA GLU A 101 8.16 4.72 1.94
C GLU A 101 8.94 5.40 3.07
N PRO A 102 10.21 5.03 3.36
CA PRO A 102 10.95 5.54 4.54
C PRO A 102 11.04 7.07 4.61
N LYS A 103 11.17 7.72 3.46
CA LYS A 103 11.23 9.19 3.30
C LYS A 103 9.90 9.89 3.60
N TRP A 104 8.78 9.16 3.62
CA TRP A 104 7.50 9.70 4.10
C TRP A 104 7.54 9.85 5.62
N TRP A 105 7.98 8.82 6.34
CA TRP A 105 8.12 8.83 7.80
C TRP A 105 9.11 9.88 8.30
N GLU A 106 10.24 10.07 7.59
CA GLU A 106 11.18 11.17 7.85
C GLU A 106 10.48 12.55 7.77
N LEU A 107 9.63 12.77 6.75
CA LEU A 107 8.90 14.01 6.52
C LEU A 107 7.76 14.24 7.54
N GLU A 108 7.15 13.16 8.04
CA GLU A 108 6.12 13.18 9.08
C GLU A 108 6.72 13.55 10.44
N ASN A 109 7.80 12.86 10.83
CA ASN A 109 8.50 13.07 12.09
C ASN A 109 9.11 14.48 12.19
N ALA A 110 9.61 15.04 11.08
CA ALA A 110 10.12 16.41 11.04
C ALA A 110 9.06 17.49 11.38
N LYS A 111 7.76 17.21 11.15
CA LYS A 111 6.66 18.10 11.56
C LYS A 111 6.34 17.96 13.05
N ALA A 112 6.36 16.74 13.59
CA ALA A 112 6.09 16.50 15.00
C ALA A 112 7.10 17.25 15.90
N GLY A 113 8.39 17.23 15.53
CA GLY A 113 9.44 17.94 16.25
C GLY A 113 9.35 19.48 16.22
N THR A 114 8.53 20.08 15.35
CA THR A 114 8.34 21.55 15.29
C THR A 114 7.12 22.05 16.06
N ALA A 115 6.23 21.18 16.52
CA ALA A 115 5.03 21.56 17.28
C ALA A 115 5.22 21.59 18.81
N ALA A 116 6.34 21.05 19.33
CA ALA A 116 6.54 20.78 20.75
C ALA A 116 7.29 21.88 21.54
N CYS A 117 7.40 23.11 21.01
CA CYS A 117 8.30 24.15 21.57
C CYS A 117 7.63 25.52 21.81
N GLU A 118 6.29 25.60 21.87
CA GLU A 118 5.59 26.90 22.01
C GLU A 118 4.54 26.96 23.14
N GLU A 119 4.69 26.14 24.20
CA GLU A 119 4.03 26.39 25.49
C GLU A 119 4.96 26.13 26.69
N GLN A 120 5.51 27.21 27.27
CA GLN A 120 5.67 27.32 28.73
C GLN A 120 5.86 28.80 29.14
N PRO A 121 5.17 29.28 30.21
CA PRO A 121 5.32 30.64 30.71
C PRO A 121 6.51 30.75 31.68
N HIS A 122 7.28 31.83 31.59
CA HIS A 122 8.28 32.20 32.60
C HIS A 122 7.84 33.45 33.36
N ALA A 123 7.79 33.32 34.69
CA ALA A 123 7.59 34.40 35.65
C ALA A 123 8.91 34.73 36.38
N ASP A 124 8.87 35.80 37.18
CA ASP A 124 9.86 36.24 38.21
C ASP A 124 11.22 36.80 37.72
N ASP A 125 11.85 37.81 38.36
CA ASP A 125 11.37 38.89 39.25
C ASP A 125 12.42 40.06 39.40
N VAL A 126 11.91 41.27 39.69
CA VAL A 126 12.46 42.46 40.43
C VAL A 126 13.80 43.21 40.16
N SER A 127 13.65 44.56 40.28
CA SER A 127 14.63 45.65 40.56
C SER A 127 15.45 46.22 39.37
N GLY A 128 15.50 47.51 39.04
CA GLY A 128 14.92 48.78 39.55
C GLY A 128 15.63 49.97 38.83
N SER A 129 15.28 51.27 38.93
CA SER A 129 14.16 52.00 39.55
C SER A 129 14.14 53.48 39.02
N ASN A 130 13.35 54.36 39.65
CA ASN A 130 13.30 55.85 39.53
C ASN A 130 12.48 56.52 38.39
N GLU A 131 12.19 57.81 38.56
CA GLU A 131 10.83 58.37 38.36
C GLU A 131 10.55 59.30 37.14
N VAL A 132 9.26 59.70 37.07
CA VAL A 132 8.60 60.93 36.58
C VAL A 132 8.33 61.24 35.09
N ALA A 133 7.12 61.81 34.94
CA ALA A 133 6.65 62.78 33.94
C ALA A 133 6.03 62.28 32.60
N SER A 134 4.72 62.49 32.50
CA SER A 134 3.88 62.30 31.33
C SER A 134 4.22 63.22 30.15
N ARG A 135 4.42 62.67 28.94
CA ARG A 135 3.92 63.31 27.70
C ARG A 135 3.67 62.29 26.58
N ALA A 136 2.61 62.54 25.81
CA ALA A 136 2.11 61.64 24.78
C ALA A 136 3.09 61.40 23.60
N GLN A 137 3.31 60.12 23.26
CA GLN A 137 3.63 59.71 21.90
C GLN A 137 2.77 58.51 21.50
N LYS A 138 2.13 58.62 20.32
CA LYS A 138 1.18 57.64 19.78
C LYS A 138 1.90 56.36 19.38
N ARG A 139 1.42 55.19 19.84
CA ARG A 139 1.66 53.89 19.18
C ARG A 139 0.40 53.51 18.39
N PRO A 140 0.52 52.98 17.16
CA PRO A 140 -0.63 52.77 16.27
C PRO A 140 -1.57 51.66 16.75
N MET A 141 -2.87 51.84 16.50
CA MET A 141 -3.92 50.87 16.86
C MET A 141 -3.81 49.58 16.04
N GLY A 142 -4.23 48.47 16.65
CA GLY A 142 -4.04 47.10 16.17
C GLY A 142 -4.83 46.70 14.92
N ARG A 143 -4.35 45.62 14.28
CA ARG A 143 -4.71 45.12 12.94
C ARG A 143 -6.04 44.32 12.88
N ASP A 144 -6.96 44.50 13.82
CA ASP A 144 -8.15 43.62 13.94
C ASP A 144 -9.47 44.23 13.43
N SER A 145 -9.70 45.54 13.58
CA SER A 145 -10.96 46.16 13.10
C SER A 145 -11.11 46.21 11.56
N ALA A 146 -10.03 46.00 10.80
CA ALA A 146 -10.07 45.97 9.33
C ALA A 146 -10.34 44.57 8.73
N LYS A 147 -10.44 43.53 9.57
CA LYS A 147 -10.64 42.14 9.13
C LYS A 147 -12.10 41.67 9.23
N GLU A 148 -12.89 42.28 10.13
CA GLU A 148 -14.31 41.96 10.31
C GLU A 148 -15.20 42.53 9.18
N SER A 149 -14.92 43.72 8.67
CA SER A 149 -15.72 44.34 7.60
C SER A 149 -15.72 43.53 6.30
N ARG A 150 -14.66 42.75 6.03
CA ARG A 150 -14.59 41.85 4.86
C ARG A 150 -15.40 40.55 5.02
N LYS A 151 -15.86 40.20 6.24
CA LYS A 151 -16.71 39.01 6.46
C LYS A 151 -18.19 39.25 6.14
N ARG A 152 -18.66 40.50 6.07
CA ARG A 152 -20.08 40.82 5.79
C ARG A 152 -20.42 41.08 4.31
N ALA A 153 -19.46 40.89 3.41
CA ALA A 153 -19.65 41.10 1.97
C ALA A 153 -19.62 39.80 1.12
N SER A 154 -19.44 38.63 1.74
CA SER A 154 -19.31 37.34 1.03
C SER A 154 -20.49 36.37 1.20
N SER A 155 -21.60 36.82 1.80
CA SER A 155 -22.78 35.99 2.10
C SER A 155 -23.66 35.67 0.88
N SER A 156 -23.24 36.03 -0.33
CA SER A 156 -23.92 35.72 -1.60
C SER A 156 -23.18 34.69 -2.48
N SER A 157 -22.11 34.05 -1.97
CA SER A 157 -21.26 33.12 -2.74
C SER A 157 -21.34 31.64 -2.28
N CYS A 158 -22.26 31.30 -1.36
CA CYS A 158 -22.36 29.96 -0.78
C CYS A 158 -22.75 28.86 -1.78
N SER A 159 -23.66 29.13 -2.72
CA SER A 159 -24.09 28.10 -3.69
C SER A 159 -22.97 27.62 -4.62
N GLN A 160 -21.94 28.45 -4.86
CA GLN A 160 -20.86 28.13 -5.80
C GLN A 160 -19.72 27.31 -5.15
N SER A 161 -19.62 27.29 -3.82
CA SER A 161 -18.68 26.41 -3.11
C SER A 161 -19.18 24.97 -3.03
N ASP A 162 -20.48 24.77 -2.85
CA ASP A 162 -21.04 23.44 -2.60
C ASP A 162 -21.06 22.59 -3.89
N GLU A 163 -21.39 23.19 -5.04
CA GLU A 163 -21.22 22.56 -6.35
C GLU A 163 -19.75 22.18 -6.64
N TYR A 164 -18.79 23.02 -6.24
CA TYR A 164 -17.37 22.74 -6.42
C TYR A 164 -16.89 21.60 -5.52
N VAL A 165 -17.36 21.55 -4.27
CA VAL A 165 -17.04 20.48 -3.32
C VAL A 165 -17.70 19.17 -3.75
N SER A 166 -18.98 19.18 -4.14
CA SER A 166 -19.67 18.01 -4.70
C SER A 166 -18.93 17.49 -5.93
N LYS A 167 -18.62 18.35 -6.91
CA LYS A 167 -17.90 17.95 -8.12
C LYS A 167 -16.48 17.43 -7.85
N MET A 168 -15.83 17.88 -6.78
CA MET A 168 -14.54 17.35 -6.32
C MET A 168 -14.70 15.97 -5.65
N SER A 169 -15.80 15.77 -4.90
CA SER A 169 -16.20 14.48 -4.35
C SER A 169 -16.54 13.49 -5.47
N ASP A 170 -17.36 13.88 -6.44
CA ASP A 170 -17.73 13.07 -7.61
C ASP A 170 -16.51 12.70 -8.45
N MET A 171 -15.59 13.65 -8.70
CA MET A 171 -14.30 13.39 -9.33
C MET A 171 -13.38 12.47 -8.53
N CYS A 172 -13.54 12.40 -7.21
CA CYS A 172 -12.85 11.45 -6.36
C CYS A 172 -13.50 10.07 -6.43
N LEU A 173 -14.82 9.98 -6.25
CA LEU A 173 -15.58 8.74 -6.32
C LEU A 173 -15.42 8.08 -7.69
N GLN A 174 -15.59 8.82 -8.78
CA GLN A 174 -15.38 8.33 -10.15
C GLN A 174 -13.94 7.84 -10.38
N ARG A 175 -12.94 8.45 -9.72
CA ARG A 175 -11.55 8.00 -9.76
C ARG A 175 -11.33 6.76 -8.91
N THR A 176 -11.92 6.67 -7.72
CA THR A 176 -11.88 5.49 -6.85
C THR A 176 -12.58 4.30 -7.51
N ILE A 177 -13.72 4.51 -8.17
CA ILE A 177 -14.43 3.51 -8.97
C ILE A 177 -13.54 3.05 -10.12
N PHE A 178 -12.98 3.96 -10.92
CA PHE A 178 -12.06 3.59 -12.01
C PHE A 178 -10.83 2.80 -11.53
N TRP A 179 -10.25 3.15 -10.37
CA TRP A 179 -9.17 2.36 -9.77
C TRP A 179 -9.66 1.03 -9.18
N SER A 180 -10.88 0.96 -8.65
CA SER A 180 -11.51 -0.28 -8.17
C SER A 180 -11.84 -1.23 -9.32
N GLU A 181 -12.25 -0.71 -10.49
CA GLU A 181 -12.48 -1.46 -11.71
C GLU A 181 -11.15 -1.97 -12.29
N ALA A 182 -10.12 -1.12 -12.37
CA ALA A 182 -8.78 -1.52 -12.80
C ALA A 182 -8.13 -2.54 -11.83
N ASN A 183 -8.36 -2.40 -10.52
CA ASN A 183 -7.99 -3.41 -9.53
C ASN A 183 -8.83 -4.67 -9.66
N GLY A 184 -10.12 -4.57 -10.04
CA GLY A 184 -10.99 -5.69 -10.33
C GLY A 184 -10.50 -6.52 -11.52
N GLU A 185 -10.10 -5.88 -12.62
CA GLU A 185 -9.42 -6.56 -13.73
C GLU A 185 -8.10 -7.22 -13.31
N MET A 186 -7.34 -6.58 -12.41
CA MET A 186 -6.08 -7.12 -11.92
C MET A 186 -6.30 -8.31 -10.98
N ASN A 187 -7.34 -8.28 -10.15
CA ASN A 187 -7.77 -9.40 -9.32
C ASN A 187 -8.28 -10.55 -10.19
N GLN A 188 -9.12 -10.30 -11.19
CA GLN A 188 -9.54 -11.34 -12.16
C GLN A 188 -8.33 -11.99 -12.85
N ARG A 189 -7.32 -11.21 -13.25
CA ARG A 189 -6.05 -11.77 -13.78
C ARG A 189 -5.32 -12.60 -12.74
N LEU A 190 -5.30 -12.21 -11.47
CA LEU A 190 -4.68 -12.98 -10.39
C LEU A 190 -5.45 -14.28 -10.11
N ASP A 191 -6.78 -14.23 -10.06
CA ASP A 191 -7.65 -15.40 -9.89
C ASP A 191 -7.44 -16.41 -11.03
N THR A 192 -7.43 -15.96 -12.29
CA THR A 192 -7.12 -16.84 -13.42
C THR A 192 -5.70 -17.41 -13.36
N LEU A 193 -4.72 -16.68 -12.82
CA LEU A 193 -3.37 -17.18 -12.64
C LEU A 193 -3.31 -18.29 -11.57
N VAL A 194 -4.02 -18.10 -10.45
CA VAL A 194 -4.14 -19.08 -9.37
C VAL A 194 -4.86 -20.35 -9.85
N GLU A 195 -5.93 -20.21 -10.63
CA GLU A 195 -6.65 -21.33 -11.24
C GLU A 195 -5.73 -22.13 -12.18
N LEU A 196 -4.99 -21.45 -13.06
CA LEU A 196 -4.01 -22.07 -13.96
C LEU A 196 -2.84 -22.73 -13.20
N GLU A 197 -2.38 -22.14 -12.09
CA GLU A 197 -1.38 -22.77 -11.23
C GLU A 197 -1.91 -24.04 -10.55
N ARG A 198 -3.16 -24.00 -10.07
CA ARG A 198 -3.85 -25.16 -9.50
C ARG A 198 -3.99 -26.29 -10.53
N GLU A 199 -4.54 -26.00 -11.72
CA GLU A 199 -4.65 -26.96 -12.82
C GLU A 199 -3.27 -27.54 -13.19
N LYS A 200 -2.24 -26.70 -13.28
CA LYS A 200 -0.87 -27.13 -13.55
C LYS A 200 -0.34 -28.06 -12.45
N THR A 201 -0.57 -27.78 -11.17
CA THR A 201 -0.16 -28.70 -10.08
C THR A 201 -0.92 -30.03 -10.14
N GLU A 202 -2.20 -30.01 -10.49
CA GLU A 202 -3.03 -31.22 -10.63
C GLU A 202 -2.60 -32.07 -11.84
N ILE A 203 -2.29 -31.45 -12.98
CA ILE A 203 -1.72 -32.14 -14.15
C ILE A 203 -0.36 -32.75 -13.81
N GLN A 204 0.51 -32.06 -13.06
CA GLN A 204 1.78 -32.61 -12.60
C GLN A 204 1.56 -33.81 -11.66
N ARG A 205 0.64 -33.69 -10.69
CA ARG A 205 0.28 -34.77 -9.76
C ARG A 205 -0.23 -36.01 -10.51
N ASN A 206 -1.15 -35.83 -11.45
CA ASN A 206 -1.70 -36.92 -12.25
C ASN A 206 -0.65 -37.53 -13.19
N LYS A 207 0.28 -36.74 -13.73
CA LYS A 207 1.42 -37.25 -14.50
C LYS A 207 2.36 -38.10 -13.66
N VAL A 208 2.68 -37.68 -12.44
CA VAL A 208 3.49 -38.47 -11.49
C VAL A 208 2.76 -39.77 -11.12
N ALA A 209 1.46 -39.71 -10.79
CA ALA A 209 0.67 -40.89 -10.47
C ALA A 209 0.54 -41.87 -11.65
N SER A 210 0.44 -41.36 -12.89
CA SER A 210 0.43 -42.18 -14.11
C SER A 210 1.78 -42.87 -14.34
N LEU A 211 2.90 -42.15 -14.17
CA LEU A 211 4.24 -42.73 -14.25
C LEU A 211 4.48 -43.77 -13.16
N GLN A 212 4.05 -43.52 -11.92
CA GLN A 212 4.13 -44.51 -10.83
C GLN A 212 3.34 -45.79 -11.15
N LYS A 213 2.11 -45.66 -11.68
CA LYS A 213 1.33 -46.83 -12.15
C LYS A 213 2.02 -47.57 -13.30
N GLN A 214 2.66 -46.86 -14.21
CA GLN A 214 3.40 -47.47 -15.31
C GLN A 214 4.64 -48.24 -14.82
N VAL A 215 5.40 -47.67 -13.86
CA VAL A 215 6.55 -48.35 -13.22
C VAL A 215 6.09 -49.61 -12.48
N MET A 216 5.06 -49.53 -11.62
CA MET A 216 4.58 -50.73 -10.91
C MET A 216 4.08 -51.84 -11.87
N LEU A 217 3.47 -51.47 -13.01
CA LEU A 217 3.03 -52.43 -14.01
C LEU A 217 4.20 -53.01 -14.83
N GLU A 218 5.31 -52.28 -14.99
CA GLU A 218 6.55 -52.79 -15.59
C GLU A 218 7.29 -53.72 -14.62
N GLU A 219 7.40 -53.34 -13.34
CA GLU A 219 7.98 -54.17 -12.27
C GLU A 219 7.22 -55.50 -12.15
N SER A 220 5.88 -55.46 -12.03
CA SER A 220 5.04 -56.66 -11.98
C SER A 220 5.22 -57.56 -13.21
N ARG A 221 5.35 -56.98 -14.42
CA ARG A 221 5.61 -57.77 -15.64
C ARG A 221 7.00 -58.42 -15.66
N GLU A 222 8.04 -57.78 -15.12
CA GLU A 222 9.36 -58.40 -15.02
C GLU A 222 9.40 -59.46 -13.90
N GLU A 223 8.65 -59.29 -12.81
CA GLU A 223 8.47 -60.34 -11.80
C GLU A 223 7.79 -61.59 -12.38
N GLU A 224 6.68 -61.43 -13.11
CA GLU A 224 6.05 -62.52 -13.86
C GLU A 224 7.03 -63.17 -14.84
N ARG A 225 7.83 -62.37 -15.58
CA ARG A 225 8.83 -62.88 -16.53
C ARG A 225 9.96 -63.65 -15.84
N ILE A 226 10.39 -63.22 -14.65
CA ILE A 226 11.39 -63.91 -13.84
C ILE A 226 10.83 -65.22 -13.29
N LEU A 227 9.59 -65.24 -12.80
CA LEU A 227 8.92 -66.44 -12.31
C LEU A 227 8.66 -67.46 -13.42
N ALA A 228 8.30 -67.01 -14.62
CA ALA A 228 8.06 -67.87 -15.78
C ALA A 228 9.34 -68.42 -16.45
N MET A 229 10.53 -67.94 -16.08
CA MET A 229 11.78 -68.34 -16.74
C MET A 229 12.27 -69.70 -16.23
N ASN A 230 12.38 -70.67 -17.14
CA ASN A 230 12.87 -72.02 -16.84
C ASN A 230 14.37 -72.00 -16.49
N LEU A 231 14.73 -72.66 -15.38
CA LEU A 231 16.09 -72.65 -14.84
C LEU A 231 17.04 -73.60 -15.58
N ASP A 232 16.54 -74.73 -16.10
CA ASP A 232 17.35 -75.79 -16.75
C ASP A 232 17.97 -75.33 -18.07
N THR A 233 17.44 -74.26 -18.66
CA THR A 233 17.90 -73.69 -19.93
C THR A 233 19.00 -72.63 -19.77
N LEU A 234 19.41 -72.31 -18.53
CA LEU A 234 20.33 -71.22 -18.21
C LEU A 234 21.76 -71.70 -17.90
N ASN A 235 22.74 -70.83 -18.13
CA ASN A 235 24.12 -71.04 -17.69
C ASN A 235 24.17 -71.19 -16.15
N PRO A 236 25.00 -72.10 -15.57
CA PRO A 236 25.09 -72.33 -14.12
C PRO A 236 25.26 -71.07 -13.25
N LEU A 237 25.97 -70.04 -13.73
CA LEU A 237 26.13 -68.77 -13.00
C LEU A 237 24.83 -67.92 -13.00
N LEU A 238 24.05 -67.97 -14.08
CA LEU A 238 22.77 -67.28 -14.20
C LEU A 238 21.65 -68.03 -13.45
N HIS A 239 21.65 -69.36 -13.49
CA HIS A 239 20.71 -70.22 -12.75
C HIS A 239 20.62 -69.80 -11.28
N GLY A 240 21.76 -69.79 -10.57
CA GLY A 240 21.82 -69.41 -9.15
C GLY A 240 21.51 -67.94 -8.86
N VAL A 241 21.38 -67.07 -9.87
CA VAL A 241 20.90 -65.67 -9.72
C VAL A 241 19.39 -65.61 -9.89
N ILE A 242 18.84 -66.25 -10.92
CA ILE A 242 17.40 -66.27 -11.21
C ILE A 242 16.64 -67.04 -10.12
N GLU A 243 17.15 -68.19 -9.67
CA GLU A 243 16.56 -68.98 -8.57
C GLU A 243 16.41 -68.14 -7.28
N ARG A 244 17.42 -67.34 -6.93
CA ARG A 244 17.36 -66.42 -5.78
C ARG A 244 16.33 -65.31 -5.97
N LYS A 245 16.19 -64.76 -7.19
CA LYS A 245 15.16 -63.77 -7.50
C LYS A 245 13.75 -64.37 -7.41
N GLN A 246 13.51 -65.54 -8.00
CA GLN A 246 12.22 -66.25 -7.92
C GLN A 246 11.80 -66.50 -6.47
N LYS A 247 12.71 -66.99 -5.62
CA LYS A 247 12.46 -67.19 -4.18
C LYS A 247 12.17 -65.88 -3.43
N ALA A 248 12.87 -64.80 -3.77
CA ALA A 248 12.64 -63.48 -3.16
C ALA A 248 11.27 -62.89 -3.52
N ILE A 249 10.88 -62.97 -4.80
CA ILE A 249 9.57 -62.53 -5.30
C ILE A 249 8.46 -63.37 -4.66
N TYR A 250 8.57 -64.70 -4.64
CA TYR A 250 7.59 -65.58 -3.99
C TYR A 250 7.43 -65.25 -2.49
N ALA A 251 8.53 -64.98 -1.78
CA ALA A 251 8.50 -64.55 -0.38
C ALA A 251 8.08 -63.09 -0.15
N HIS A 252 7.82 -62.31 -1.20
CA HIS A 252 7.09 -61.04 -1.12
C HIS A 252 5.59 -61.32 -1.13
N TYR A 253 5.10 -62.01 -2.17
CA TYR A 253 3.68 -62.36 -2.30
C TYR A 253 3.13 -63.13 -1.09
N CYS A 254 3.84 -64.12 -0.56
CA CYS A 254 3.44 -64.86 0.65
C CYS A 254 3.56 -64.06 1.97
N ARG A 255 3.83 -62.75 1.91
CA ARG A 255 3.86 -61.83 3.06
C ARG A 255 2.77 -60.76 3.02
N ASP A 256 2.08 -60.64 1.89
CA ASP A 256 0.97 -59.71 1.67
C ASP A 256 -0.41 -60.40 1.79
N GLU A 257 -0.42 -61.72 2.06
CA GLU A 257 -1.60 -62.54 2.47
C GLU A 257 -1.74 -62.62 4.01
#